data_AF-A0ABD3PD45-F1
#
_entry.id   AF-A0ABD3PD45-F1
#
_cell.length_a   1.000
_cell.length_b   1.000
_cell.length_c   1.000
_cell.angle_alpha   90.00
_cell.angle_beta   90.00
_cell.angle_gamma   90.00
#
_symmetry.space_group_name_H-M   'P 1'
#
loop_
_entity.id
_entity.type
_entity.pdbx_description
1 polymer ?
#
loop_
_entity_poly.entity_id
_entity_poly.type
_entity_poly.pdbx_seq_one_letter_code
_entity_poly.pdbx_strand_id
1 'polypeptide(L)'
;MRRRGRLLLLALAPFHYCLPMTTGAAARDYYRHDGVRITHDPYAPGMAEKYGTPGRTDDEGFDPYADSVGPGIYGGIVARDDDGHVVIGRQYQNHNPRPGPVYAGGGYAPSTLMLEDTTRMTSLLDKYPDLVNDITTGGALPLHMCGMSKRKQHAVKYLVEHGADIEALDTYGMTPLQRMASNNLAAGAKMLLEAGADVTNVGKCGRSPLQVARGSAASAVIEVLVPYLKKAESQGMPGSKSNVVKLTVAGSYVPEVNGDYRPRSPTEIPKGFVDVCVAQGWDTQSTWSKLNGLELTNTWFAHIENESYMYYNRGDGKWWIDGPDGNGVWIVEGPTHAPPAHGWTHVTRRTSTGGPMVRTFREIKGDV
;
A
#
# COMPACT_ATOMS: atom_id res chain seq x y z
N MET A 1 -49.15 45.92 -52.71
CA MET A 1 -49.35 47.38 -52.72
C MET A 1 -48.50 48.03 -51.61
N ARG A 2 -48.26 49.35 -51.71
CA ARG A 2 -47.92 50.36 -50.67
C ARG A 2 -47.72 49.87 -49.20
N ARG A 3 -46.78 50.39 -48.40
CA ARG A 3 -45.88 51.57 -48.54
C ARG A 3 -44.71 51.46 -47.54
N ARG A 4 -43.66 52.27 -47.76
CA ARG A 4 -42.50 52.42 -46.85
C ARG A 4 -42.90 53.13 -45.55
N GLY A 5 -42.20 52.80 -44.47
CA GLY A 5 -42.08 53.59 -43.25
C GLY A 5 -40.68 53.43 -42.65
N ARG A 6 -39.76 54.33 -42.99
CA ARG A 6 -38.46 54.50 -42.32
C ARG A 6 -38.42 55.92 -41.76
N LEU A 7 -38.03 56.07 -40.50
CA LEU A 7 -37.21 57.16 -39.95
C LEU A 7 -36.45 56.49 -38.77
N LEU A 8 -35.11 56.40 -38.84
CA LEU A 8 -34.14 57.35 -38.26
C LEU A 8 -34.17 57.40 -36.72
N LEU A 9 -33.07 57.59 -36.00
CA LEU A 9 -31.62 57.36 -36.23
C LEU A 9 -30.93 57.75 -34.91
N LEU A 10 -29.70 57.25 -34.69
CA LEU A 10 -28.61 57.71 -33.80
C LEU A 10 -28.02 56.45 -33.11
N ALA A 11 -26.96 55.84 -33.65
CA ALA A 11 -25.55 56.27 -33.60
C ALA A 11 -24.99 56.20 -32.16
N LEU A 12 -23.82 55.64 -31.86
CA LEU A 12 -22.54 55.54 -32.60
C LEU A 12 -21.88 54.17 -32.28
N ALA A 13 -21.38 53.40 -33.26
CA ALA A 13 -19.99 53.38 -33.76
C ALA A 13 -19.15 52.22 -33.15
N PRO A 14 -18.09 51.74 -33.83
CA PRO A 14 -17.72 50.32 -33.77
C PRO A 14 -16.36 50.05 -33.11
N PHE A 15 -16.16 48.85 -32.58
CA PHE A 15 -14.83 48.21 -32.56
C PHE A 15 -14.94 46.69 -32.71
N HIS A 16 -14.11 46.11 -33.58
CA HIS A 16 -13.79 44.69 -33.52
C HIS A 16 -13.01 44.41 -32.23
N TYR A 17 -13.39 43.37 -31.50
CA TYR A 17 -12.47 42.66 -30.61
C TYR A 17 -12.61 41.17 -30.84
N CYS A 18 -11.49 40.50 -31.11
CA CYS A 18 -11.41 39.05 -31.02
C CYS A 18 -11.80 38.63 -29.61
N LEU A 19 -12.74 37.69 -29.50
CA LEU A 19 -12.91 36.94 -28.26
C LEU A 19 -11.66 36.05 -28.08
N PRO A 20 -10.89 36.18 -26.99
CA PRO A 20 -9.91 35.17 -26.64
C PRO A 20 -10.65 33.89 -26.24
N MET A 21 -10.12 32.74 -26.64
CA MET A 21 -10.60 31.46 -26.09
C MET A 21 -10.39 31.47 -24.58
N THR A 22 -11.46 31.36 -23.80
CA THR A 22 -11.34 31.10 -22.36
C THR A 22 -10.76 29.70 -22.16
N THR A 23 -9.52 29.68 -21.71
CA THR A 23 -8.80 28.50 -21.23
C THR A 23 -9.65 27.75 -20.21
N GLY A 24 -9.77 26.43 -20.36
CA GLY A 24 -10.45 25.59 -19.38
C GLY A 24 -9.78 25.70 -18.02
N ALA A 25 -10.56 25.96 -16.97
CA ALA A 25 -10.09 25.83 -15.60
C ALA A 25 -9.76 24.34 -15.35
N ALA A 26 -8.54 24.06 -14.89
CA ALA A 26 -8.17 22.70 -14.53
C ALA A 26 -9.12 22.18 -13.43
N ALA A 27 -9.72 21.01 -13.66
CA ALA A 27 -10.53 20.36 -12.65
C ALA A 27 -9.64 20.08 -11.43
N ARG A 28 -10.04 20.61 -10.26
CA ARG A 28 -9.40 20.24 -9.00
C ARG A 28 -9.84 18.83 -8.67
N ASP A 29 -8.88 17.91 -8.57
CA ASP A 29 -9.14 16.60 -8.02
C ASP A 29 -9.38 16.71 -6.51
N TYR A 30 -10.51 16.18 -6.05
CA TYR A 30 -10.88 16.11 -4.65
C TYR A 30 -10.59 14.70 -4.12
N TYR A 31 -10.14 14.57 -2.87
CA TYR A 31 -9.81 13.28 -2.25
C TYR A 31 -10.31 13.23 -0.81
N ARG A 32 -10.77 12.04 -0.39
CA ARG A 32 -11.11 11.73 1.00
C ARG A 32 -9.84 11.55 1.84
N HIS A 33 -9.96 11.62 3.17
CA HIS A 33 -8.81 11.53 4.08
C HIS A 33 -8.04 10.19 4.02
N ASP A 34 -8.69 9.13 3.53
CA ASP A 34 -8.13 7.79 3.31
C ASP A 34 -7.52 7.61 1.90
N GLY A 35 -7.42 8.69 1.11
CA GLY A 35 -6.82 8.70 -0.22
C GLY A 35 -7.76 8.32 -1.37
N VAL A 36 -9.03 8.03 -1.11
CA VAL A 36 -10.00 7.73 -2.19
C VAL A 36 -10.38 9.00 -2.95
N ARG A 37 -10.24 8.98 -4.28
CA ARG A 37 -10.61 10.10 -5.17
C ARG A 37 -12.13 10.33 -5.18
N ILE A 38 -12.54 11.58 -5.05
CA ILE A 38 -13.91 12.06 -5.22
C ILE A 38 -14.02 12.55 -6.67
N THR A 39 -14.86 11.89 -7.47
CA THR A 39 -14.93 12.05 -8.93
C THR A 39 -15.81 13.22 -9.41
N HIS A 40 -16.20 14.11 -8.51
CA HIS A 40 -17.02 15.29 -8.77
C HIS A 40 -16.56 16.44 -7.87
N ASP A 41 -16.89 17.69 -8.23
CA ASP A 41 -16.72 18.80 -7.30
C ASP A 41 -17.80 18.72 -6.22
N PRO A 42 -17.45 18.48 -4.94
CA PRO A 42 -18.42 18.26 -3.88
C PRO A 42 -19.15 19.56 -3.46
N TYR A 43 -18.70 20.72 -3.96
CA TYR A 43 -19.32 22.02 -3.77
C TYR A 43 -20.15 22.47 -4.98
N ALA A 44 -20.26 21.66 -6.04
CA ALA A 44 -21.09 21.98 -7.20
C ALA A 44 -22.59 21.97 -6.87
N PRO A 45 -23.41 22.78 -7.58
CA PRO A 45 -24.86 22.81 -7.39
C PRO A 45 -25.50 21.41 -7.48
N GLY A 46 -26.35 21.07 -6.51
CA GLY A 46 -27.03 19.78 -6.41
C GLY A 46 -26.24 18.64 -5.77
N MET A 47 -24.92 18.76 -5.57
CA MET A 47 -24.14 17.70 -4.91
C MET A 47 -24.49 17.57 -3.42
N ALA A 48 -24.75 18.70 -2.77
CA ALA A 48 -25.25 18.77 -1.39
C ALA A 48 -26.53 17.96 -1.14
N GLU A 49 -27.43 17.90 -2.12
CA GLU A 49 -28.70 17.17 -2.04
C GLU A 49 -28.52 15.68 -2.41
N LYS A 50 -27.64 15.40 -3.38
CA LYS A 50 -27.42 14.05 -3.92
C LYS A 50 -26.48 13.18 -3.08
N TYR A 51 -25.49 13.81 -2.44
CA TYR A 51 -24.39 13.16 -1.73
C TYR A 51 -24.11 13.79 -0.36
N GLY A 52 -25.01 14.63 0.17
CA GLY A 52 -24.73 15.42 1.37
C GLY A 52 -23.65 16.48 1.16
N THR A 53 -23.36 17.27 2.19
CA THR A 53 -22.31 18.30 2.18
C THR A 53 -21.03 17.83 2.89
N PRO A 54 -19.83 18.15 2.39
CA PRO A 54 -18.57 17.84 3.07
C PRO A 54 -18.52 18.33 4.53
N GLY A 55 -18.04 17.48 5.44
CA GLY A 55 -17.97 17.79 6.87
C GLY A 55 -19.32 17.73 7.59
N ARG A 56 -20.35 17.13 6.96
CA ARG A 56 -21.63 16.79 7.59
C ARG A 56 -21.90 15.31 7.46
N THR A 57 -22.31 14.72 8.56
CA THR A 57 -22.86 13.38 8.58
C THR A 57 -24.34 13.41 8.19
N ASP A 58 -24.85 12.29 7.71
CA ASP A 58 -26.28 11.98 7.72
C ASP A 58 -26.81 11.73 9.17
N ASP A 59 -28.06 11.30 9.27
CA ASP A 59 -28.74 10.97 10.53
C ASP A 59 -28.25 9.65 11.18
N GLU A 60 -27.49 8.82 10.47
CA GLU A 60 -26.78 7.65 11.01
C GLU A 60 -25.35 7.99 11.47
N GLY A 61 -24.84 9.18 11.15
CA GLY A 61 -23.50 9.63 11.55
C GLY A 61 -22.41 9.39 10.50
N PHE A 62 -22.76 9.13 9.24
CA PHE A 62 -21.83 8.88 8.14
C PHE A 62 -21.57 10.15 7.30
N ASP A 63 -20.30 10.57 7.19
CA ASP A 63 -19.88 11.67 6.29
C ASP A 63 -19.37 11.09 4.95
N PRO A 64 -20.08 11.26 3.82
CA PRO A 64 -19.70 10.68 2.52
C PRO A 64 -18.37 11.19 1.92
N TYR A 65 -17.75 12.22 2.50
CA TYR A 65 -16.47 12.80 2.06
C TYR A 65 -15.34 12.57 3.08
N ALA A 66 -15.65 12.10 4.29
CA ALA A 66 -14.66 11.66 5.27
C ALA A 66 -14.67 10.14 5.45
N ASP A 67 -15.85 9.52 5.50
CA ASP A 67 -16.09 8.10 5.74
C ASP A 67 -16.26 7.30 4.45
N SER A 68 -15.96 6.01 4.55
CA SER A 68 -16.14 4.97 3.53
C SER A 68 -17.00 3.89 4.17
N VAL A 69 -17.90 3.11 3.53
CA VAL A 69 -18.64 1.94 4.15
C VAL A 69 -18.00 0.53 3.97
N GLY A 70 -17.69 -0.17 5.06
CA GLY A 70 -16.63 -1.20 5.06
C GLY A 70 -17.02 -2.60 4.65
N PRO A 71 -16.02 -3.50 4.46
CA PRO A 71 -16.28 -4.93 4.26
C PRO A 71 -16.90 -5.51 5.53
N GLY A 72 -18.23 -5.47 5.60
CA GLY A 72 -18.98 -6.31 6.51
C GLY A 72 -18.76 -7.79 6.18
N ILE A 73 -19.64 -8.63 6.70
CA ILE A 73 -19.60 -10.09 6.48
C ILE A 73 -19.64 -10.45 4.96
N TYR A 74 -20.07 -9.50 4.10
CA TYR A 74 -20.19 -9.63 2.65
C TYR A 74 -19.48 -8.50 1.84
N GLY A 75 -18.26 -8.10 2.24
CA GLY A 75 -17.40 -7.18 1.46
C GLY A 75 -17.07 -7.70 0.05
N GLY A 76 -17.22 -6.85 -0.97
CA GLY A 76 -17.48 -7.24 -2.37
C GLY A 76 -16.37 -7.00 -3.41
N ILE A 77 -16.77 -6.89 -4.69
CA ILE A 77 -15.92 -6.50 -5.82
C ILE A 77 -15.86 -4.97 -5.96
N VAL A 78 -14.67 -4.42 -6.22
CA VAL A 78 -14.46 -3.02 -6.63
C VAL A 78 -14.83 -2.85 -8.11
N ALA A 79 -15.82 -2.00 -8.41
CA ALA A 79 -16.15 -1.67 -9.80
C ALA A 79 -15.14 -0.65 -10.37
N ARG A 80 -14.96 -0.68 -11.69
CA ARG A 80 -14.01 0.17 -12.43
C ARG A 80 -14.61 0.65 -13.74
N ASP A 81 -14.14 1.79 -14.25
CA ASP A 81 -14.46 2.25 -15.60
C ASP A 81 -13.65 1.50 -16.67
N ASP A 82 -13.93 1.80 -17.94
CA ASP A 82 -13.26 1.22 -19.10
C ASP A 82 -11.74 1.56 -19.12
N ASP A 83 -11.34 2.66 -18.47
CA ASP A 83 -9.95 3.09 -18.29
C ASP A 83 -9.25 2.44 -17.06
N GLY A 84 -9.99 1.67 -16.26
CA GLY A 84 -9.48 0.92 -15.10
C GLY A 84 -9.42 1.68 -13.77
N HIS A 85 -9.90 2.92 -13.70
CA HIS A 85 -10.01 3.67 -12.45
C HIS A 85 -11.13 3.08 -11.57
N VAL A 86 -10.99 3.23 -10.25
CA VAL A 86 -12.02 2.79 -9.29
C VAL A 86 -13.29 3.63 -9.43
N VAL A 87 -14.41 2.96 -9.70
CA VAL A 87 -15.75 3.54 -9.79
C VAL A 87 -16.64 2.89 -8.73
N ILE A 88 -17.26 3.70 -7.87
CA ILE A 88 -17.99 3.22 -6.70
C ILE A 88 -19.45 2.84 -7.03
N GLY A 89 -19.93 1.75 -6.44
CA GLY A 89 -21.28 1.19 -6.61
C GLY A 89 -22.32 1.67 -5.57
N ARG A 90 -23.46 0.97 -5.50
CA ARG A 90 -24.57 1.29 -4.57
C ARG A 90 -24.32 0.76 -3.14
N GLN A 91 -24.69 1.60 -2.17
CA GLN A 91 -24.60 1.37 -0.73
C GLN A 91 -25.54 0.26 -0.23
N TYR A 92 -25.09 -0.49 0.77
CA TYR A 92 -25.93 -1.37 1.59
C TYR A 92 -25.90 -0.88 3.05
N GLN A 93 -26.95 -0.17 3.47
CA GLN A 93 -27.15 0.26 4.87
C GLN A 93 -27.55 -0.92 5.78
N ASN A 94 -27.42 -0.72 7.10
CA ASN A 94 -27.90 -1.57 8.22
C ASN A 94 -26.96 -2.63 8.86
N HIS A 95 -25.68 -2.82 8.48
CA HIS A 95 -24.88 -3.96 9.01
C HIS A 95 -23.43 -3.71 9.46
N ASN A 96 -22.91 -2.47 9.53
CA ASN A 96 -21.55 -2.25 10.00
C ASN A 96 -21.33 -0.86 10.68
N PRO A 97 -21.07 -0.79 12.00
CA PRO A 97 -20.78 0.46 12.71
C PRO A 97 -19.31 0.93 12.57
N ARG A 98 -18.52 0.32 11.66
CA ARG A 98 -17.14 0.71 11.33
C ARG A 98 -16.94 0.69 9.82
N PRO A 99 -16.84 1.86 9.18
CA PRO A 99 -17.01 1.90 7.74
C PRO A 99 -15.56 1.86 7.05
N GLY A 100 -15.45 1.54 5.74
CA GLY A 100 -14.28 1.16 4.88
C GLY A 100 -14.65 1.20 3.36
N PRO A 101 -13.98 0.63 2.35
CA PRO A 101 -14.36 0.87 0.93
C PRO A 101 -15.76 0.34 0.47
N VAL A 102 -16.54 1.12 -0.31
CA VAL A 102 -17.88 0.78 -0.87
C VAL A 102 -17.80 -0.24 -2.03
N TYR A 103 -18.54 -1.36 -1.95
CA TYR A 103 -18.45 -2.47 -2.92
C TYR A 103 -19.72 -2.75 -3.73
N ALA A 104 -19.58 -3.39 -4.90
CA ALA A 104 -20.69 -3.73 -5.81
C ALA A 104 -21.53 -4.96 -5.41
N GLY A 105 -21.46 -5.44 -4.15
CA GLY A 105 -22.30 -6.55 -3.63
C GLY A 105 -21.99 -7.96 -4.15
N GLY A 106 -20.98 -8.15 -4.99
CA GLY A 106 -20.69 -9.42 -5.70
C GLY A 106 -20.03 -10.56 -4.90
N GLY A 107 -19.82 -10.41 -3.59
CA GLY A 107 -19.02 -11.36 -2.78
C GLY A 107 -17.50 -11.23 -3.02
N TYR A 108 -16.75 -12.29 -2.75
CA TYR A 108 -15.28 -12.33 -2.76
C TYR A 108 -14.59 -11.49 -3.85
N ALA A 109 -13.58 -10.70 -3.44
CA ALA A 109 -12.78 -9.88 -4.34
C ALA A 109 -12.17 -10.71 -5.50
N PRO A 110 -12.02 -10.16 -6.73
CA PRO A 110 -11.69 -10.95 -7.92
C PRO A 110 -10.37 -11.73 -7.81
N SER A 111 -9.34 -11.14 -7.18
CA SER A 111 -8.08 -11.82 -6.91
C SER A 111 -8.29 -13.07 -6.03
N THR A 112 -9.13 -12.97 -5.00
CA THR A 112 -9.38 -14.08 -4.06
C THR A 112 -10.15 -15.27 -4.67
N LEU A 113 -10.88 -15.03 -5.77
CA LEU A 113 -11.54 -16.07 -6.58
C LEU A 113 -10.56 -16.87 -7.43
N MET A 114 -9.43 -16.26 -7.83
CA MET A 114 -8.42 -16.89 -8.71
C MET A 114 -7.30 -17.59 -7.93
N LEU A 115 -7.36 -17.67 -6.58
CA LEU A 115 -6.30 -18.28 -5.75
C LEU A 115 -6.06 -19.78 -6.00
N GLU A 116 -6.94 -20.46 -6.73
CA GLU A 116 -6.74 -21.85 -7.14
C GLU A 116 -6.16 -21.97 -8.57
N ASP A 117 -6.21 -20.89 -9.37
CA ASP A 117 -5.75 -20.81 -10.77
C ASP A 117 -4.71 -19.69 -10.94
N THR A 118 -3.43 -20.06 -10.84
CA THR A 118 -2.33 -19.09 -10.84
C THR A 118 -2.12 -18.44 -12.21
N THR A 119 -2.47 -19.10 -13.31
CA THR A 119 -2.42 -18.51 -14.66
C THR A 119 -3.42 -17.36 -14.80
N ARG A 120 -4.67 -17.56 -14.34
CA ARG A 120 -5.68 -16.50 -14.33
C ARG A 120 -5.37 -15.40 -13.32
N MET A 121 -4.74 -15.74 -12.19
CA MET A 121 -4.23 -14.76 -11.24
C MET A 121 -3.18 -13.85 -11.89
N THR A 122 -2.15 -14.40 -12.56
CA THR A 122 -1.12 -13.61 -13.24
C THR A 122 -1.76 -12.68 -14.28
N SER A 123 -2.62 -13.19 -15.15
CA SER A 123 -3.32 -12.34 -16.14
C SER A 123 -4.17 -11.23 -15.52
N LEU A 124 -4.70 -11.43 -14.30
CA LEU A 124 -5.43 -10.41 -13.56
C LEU A 124 -4.49 -9.36 -12.97
N LEU A 125 -3.38 -9.77 -12.35
CA LEU A 125 -2.42 -8.87 -11.69
C LEU A 125 -1.53 -8.11 -12.68
N ASP A 126 -1.23 -8.69 -13.85
CA ASP A 126 -0.57 -7.97 -14.95
C ASP A 126 -1.40 -6.78 -15.44
N LYS A 127 -2.74 -6.93 -15.44
CA LYS A 127 -3.68 -5.88 -15.85
C LYS A 127 -4.07 -4.93 -14.72
N TYR A 128 -4.16 -5.45 -13.49
CA TYR A 128 -4.59 -4.72 -12.30
C TYR A 128 -3.69 -5.06 -11.09
N PRO A 129 -2.45 -4.53 -11.06
CA PRO A 129 -1.44 -4.90 -10.06
C PRO A 129 -1.74 -4.38 -8.64
N ASP A 130 -2.74 -3.51 -8.49
CA ASP A 130 -3.28 -3.09 -7.20
C ASP A 130 -4.13 -4.18 -6.53
N LEU A 131 -4.72 -5.11 -7.30
CA LEU A 131 -5.56 -6.20 -6.75
C LEU A 131 -4.80 -7.26 -5.94
N VAL A 132 -3.46 -7.22 -5.94
CA VAL A 132 -2.59 -8.11 -5.17
C VAL A 132 -2.84 -7.98 -3.65
N ASN A 133 -3.28 -6.80 -3.21
CA ASN A 133 -3.64 -6.46 -1.84
C ASN A 133 -5.13 -6.07 -1.71
N ASP A 134 -6.00 -6.54 -2.61
CA ASP A 134 -7.43 -6.21 -2.57
C ASP A 134 -8.10 -6.74 -1.30
N ILE A 135 -8.97 -5.93 -0.70
CA ILE A 135 -9.59 -6.23 0.59
C ILE A 135 -10.92 -6.95 0.33
N THR A 136 -11.05 -8.19 0.82
CA THR A 136 -12.29 -8.97 0.78
C THR A 136 -13.01 -8.99 2.13
N THR A 137 -14.17 -9.65 2.19
CA THR A 137 -14.90 -10.09 3.40
C THR A 137 -14.02 -10.24 4.66
N GLY A 138 -14.36 -9.53 5.75
CA GLY A 138 -13.59 -9.60 7.01
C GLY A 138 -12.24 -8.89 6.94
N GLY A 139 -12.08 -7.90 6.05
CA GLY A 139 -10.84 -7.13 5.87
C GLY A 139 -9.64 -7.96 5.43
N ALA A 140 -9.87 -9.18 4.94
CA ALA A 140 -8.82 -10.11 4.57
C ALA A 140 -8.21 -9.73 3.22
N LEU A 141 -6.88 -9.70 3.13
CA LEU A 141 -6.15 -9.58 1.87
C LEU A 141 -5.96 -10.97 1.20
N PRO A 142 -5.54 -11.07 -0.08
CA PRO A 142 -5.47 -12.36 -0.78
C PRO A 142 -4.55 -13.39 -0.09
N LEU A 143 -3.46 -12.96 0.55
CA LEU A 143 -2.60 -13.83 1.36
C LEU A 143 -3.31 -14.43 2.59
N HIS A 144 -4.23 -13.70 3.24
CA HIS A 144 -5.06 -14.27 4.31
C HIS A 144 -6.00 -15.35 3.77
N MET A 145 -6.52 -15.15 2.54
CA MET A 145 -7.40 -16.10 1.87
C MET A 145 -6.67 -17.37 1.41
N CYS A 146 -5.36 -17.31 1.13
CA CYS A 146 -4.50 -18.50 1.04
C CYS A 146 -4.53 -19.32 2.34
N GLY A 147 -4.59 -18.62 3.49
CA GLY A 147 -4.67 -19.19 4.83
C GLY A 147 -6.01 -19.85 5.19
N MET A 148 -7.01 -19.86 4.29
CA MET A 148 -8.35 -20.40 4.55
C MET A 148 -8.56 -21.83 4.03
N SER A 149 -7.67 -22.36 3.17
CA SER A 149 -7.79 -23.75 2.71
C SER A 149 -6.49 -24.30 2.12
N LYS A 150 -6.28 -25.63 2.22
CA LYS A 150 -5.09 -26.29 1.68
C LYS A 150 -4.85 -26.03 0.19
N ARG A 151 -5.92 -25.93 -0.62
CA ARG A 151 -5.88 -25.74 -2.07
C ARG A 151 -5.43 -24.36 -2.53
N LYS A 152 -5.30 -23.37 -1.63
CA LYS A 152 -4.90 -21.99 -1.96
C LYS A 152 -3.48 -21.64 -1.51
N GLN A 153 -2.75 -22.58 -0.92
CA GLN A 153 -1.41 -22.31 -0.38
C GLN A 153 -0.38 -21.97 -1.47
N HIS A 154 -0.45 -22.60 -2.65
CA HIS A 154 0.48 -22.37 -3.76
C HIS A 154 0.44 -20.92 -4.29
N ALA A 155 -0.72 -20.25 -4.21
CA ALA A 155 -0.85 -18.85 -4.58
C ALA A 155 -0.03 -17.88 -3.71
N VAL A 156 0.46 -18.30 -2.53
CA VAL A 156 1.34 -17.47 -1.68
C VAL A 156 2.57 -17.01 -2.45
N LYS A 157 3.25 -17.92 -3.18
CA LYS A 157 4.47 -17.58 -3.93
C LYS A 157 4.20 -16.49 -4.98
N TYR A 158 3.19 -16.72 -5.81
CA TYR A 158 2.77 -15.78 -6.85
C TYR A 158 2.40 -14.41 -6.26
N LEU A 159 1.59 -14.36 -5.21
CA LEU A 159 1.20 -13.09 -4.58
C LEU A 159 2.40 -12.32 -4.01
N VAL A 160 3.33 -13.01 -3.36
CA VAL A 160 4.58 -12.41 -2.83
C VAL A 160 5.47 -11.88 -3.95
N GLU A 161 5.59 -12.60 -5.06
CA GLU A 161 6.33 -12.17 -6.26
C GLU A 161 5.72 -10.92 -6.91
N HIS A 162 4.40 -10.70 -6.75
CA HIS A 162 3.66 -9.53 -7.26
C HIS A 162 3.49 -8.39 -6.24
N GLY A 163 4.14 -8.46 -5.07
CA GLY A 163 4.17 -7.36 -4.09
C GLY A 163 3.07 -7.39 -3.03
N ALA A 164 2.52 -8.57 -2.71
CA ALA A 164 1.60 -8.73 -1.60
C ALA A 164 2.22 -8.39 -0.24
N ASP A 165 1.44 -7.79 0.65
CA ASP A 165 1.85 -7.48 2.02
C ASP A 165 1.76 -8.72 2.92
N ILE A 166 2.93 -9.24 3.32
CA ILE A 166 3.07 -10.45 4.13
C ILE A 166 2.77 -10.23 5.62
N GLU A 167 2.76 -8.98 6.10
CA GLU A 167 2.47 -8.61 7.49
C GLU A 167 1.12 -7.90 7.68
N ALA A 168 0.34 -7.76 6.60
CA ALA A 168 -1.00 -7.18 6.62
C ALA A 168 -1.89 -7.80 7.72
N LEU A 169 -2.84 -7.04 8.24
CA LEU A 169 -3.73 -7.47 9.30
C LEU A 169 -5.20 -7.48 8.85
N ASP A 170 -5.88 -8.61 9.02
CA ASP A 170 -7.33 -8.72 8.83
C ASP A 170 -8.17 -8.13 9.99
N THR A 171 -9.50 -8.20 9.95
CA THR A 171 -10.37 -7.64 11.01
C THR A 171 -10.23 -8.31 12.38
N TYR A 172 -9.63 -9.50 12.45
CA TYR A 172 -9.31 -10.18 13.71
C TYR A 172 -7.92 -9.79 14.23
N GLY A 173 -7.21 -8.92 13.51
CA GLY A 173 -5.86 -8.53 13.84
C GLY A 173 -4.83 -9.62 13.58
N MET A 174 -5.14 -10.60 12.72
CA MET A 174 -4.23 -11.68 12.38
C MET A 174 -3.44 -11.39 11.11
N THR A 175 -2.19 -11.86 11.04
CA THR A 175 -1.38 -11.88 9.82
C THR A 175 -1.69 -13.11 8.94
N PRO A 176 -1.28 -13.14 7.66
CA PRO A 176 -1.36 -14.33 6.83
C PRO A 176 -0.67 -15.56 7.45
N LEU A 177 0.48 -15.37 8.11
CA LEU A 177 1.20 -16.47 8.78
C LEU A 177 0.40 -17.03 9.97
N GLN A 178 -0.27 -16.17 10.73
CA GLN A 178 -1.17 -16.58 11.82
C GLN A 178 -2.43 -17.29 11.28
N ARG A 179 -2.94 -16.91 10.10
CA ARG A 179 -4.02 -17.68 9.42
C ARG A 179 -3.57 -19.06 8.99
N MET A 180 -2.37 -19.20 8.42
CA MET A 180 -1.78 -20.51 8.12
C MET A 180 -1.64 -21.37 9.38
N ALA A 181 -1.18 -20.77 10.49
CA ALA A 181 -1.06 -21.41 11.80
C ALA A 181 -2.42 -21.85 12.37
N SER A 182 -3.47 -21.04 12.24
CA SER A 182 -4.82 -21.39 12.73
C SER A 182 -5.43 -22.58 12.00
N ASN A 183 -5.06 -22.83 10.74
CA ASN A 183 -5.65 -23.86 9.88
C ASN A 183 -4.68 -25.02 9.54
N ASN A 184 -3.53 -25.10 10.22
CA ASN A 184 -2.50 -26.13 10.02
C ASN A 184 -2.00 -26.25 8.56
N LEU A 185 -1.74 -25.10 7.93
CA LEU A 185 -1.34 -24.96 6.53
C LEU A 185 0.18 -24.76 6.39
N ALA A 186 0.91 -25.87 6.56
CA ALA A 186 2.38 -25.88 6.65
C ALA A 186 3.11 -25.38 5.38
N ALA A 187 2.60 -25.66 4.18
CA ALA A 187 3.25 -25.24 2.93
C ALA A 187 3.15 -23.72 2.73
N GLY A 188 1.97 -23.16 2.98
CA GLY A 188 1.75 -21.71 2.96
C GLY A 188 2.54 -20.98 4.05
N ALA A 189 2.60 -21.54 5.26
CA ALA A 189 3.45 -21.02 6.33
C ALA A 189 4.94 -21.02 5.95
N LYS A 190 5.45 -22.11 5.34
CA LYS A 190 6.84 -22.21 4.88
C LYS A 190 7.16 -21.15 3.81
N MET A 191 6.30 -20.98 2.81
CA MET A 191 6.50 -19.93 1.79
C MET A 191 6.49 -18.52 2.37
N LEU A 192 5.61 -18.21 3.33
CA LEU A 192 5.63 -16.91 4.02
C LEU A 192 6.93 -16.69 4.80
N LEU A 193 7.45 -17.71 5.49
CA LEU A 193 8.72 -17.61 6.22
C LEU A 193 9.93 -17.48 5.27
N GLU A 194 9.91 -18.16 4.12
CA GLU A 194 10.90 -17.99 3.04
C GLU A 194 10.79 -16.61 2.36
N ALA A 195 9.60 -16.02 2.33
CA ALA A 195 9.36 -14.62 1.96
C ALA A 195 9.85 -13.63 3.03
N GLY A 196 10.19 -14.10 4.24
CA GLY A 196 10.64 -13.26 5.35
C GLY A 196 9.49 -12.70 6.19
N ALA A 197 8.39 -13.44 6.35
CA ALA A 197 7.38 -13.10 7.35
C ALA A 197 7.96 -13.24 8.76
N ASP A 198 7.61 -12.32 9.66
CA ASP A 198 8.09 -12.33 11.03
C ASP A 198 7.41 -13.46 11.83
N VAL A 199 8.22 -14.47 12.14
CA VAL A 199 7.84 -15.65 12.93
C VAL A 199 7.44 -15.32 14.38
N THR A 200 7.72 -14.10 14.84
CA THR A 200 7.41 -13.61 16.18
C THR A 200 6.24 -12.62 16.26
N ASN A 201 5.84 -12.01 15.12
CA ASN A 201 4.82 -10.96 15.08
C ASN A 201 3.50 -11.42 15.73
N VAL A 202 3.01 -10.67 16.72
CA VAL A 202 1.79 -10.96 17.47
C VAL A 202 0.52 -10.33 16.86
N GLY A 203 0.68 -9.52 15.82
CA GLY A 203 -0.40 -8.77 15.17
C GLY A 203 -1.19 -7.89 16.15
N LYS A 204 -2.46 -7.63 15.83
CA LYS A 204 -3.44 -7.04 16.77
C LYS A 204 -4.24 -8.10 17.52
N CYS A 205 -4.12 -9.39 17.16
CA CYS A 205 -4.71 -10.50 17.92
C CYS A 205 -3.95 -10.84 19.22
N GLY A 206 -2.74 -10.29 19.39
CA GLY A 206 -1.94 -10.43 20.61
C GLY A 206 -1.31 -11.82 20.80
N ARG A 207 -1.19 -12.62 19.73
CA ARG A 207 -0.65 -13.99 19.78
C ARG A 207 0.32 -14.23 18.63
N SER A 208 1.51 -14.75 18.93
CA SER A 208 2.49 -15.11 17.90
C SER A 208 2.00 -16.30 17.06
N PRO A 209 2.55 -16.54 15.85
CA PRO A 209 2.17 -17.67 15.00
C PRO A 209 2.26 -19.01 15.72
N LEU A 210 3.29 -19.21 16.56
CA LEU A 210 3.44 -20.43 17.37
C LEU A 210 2.36 -20.56 18.46
N GLN A 211 1.95 -19.45 19.09
CA GLN A 211 0.87 -19.46 20.07
C GLN A 211 -0.49 -19.74 19.42
N VAL A 212 -0.72 -19.25 18.19
CA VAL A 212 -1.92 -19.59 17.40
C VAL A 212 -1.88 -21.06 16.97
N ALA A 213 -0.76 -21.55 16.45
CA ALA A 213 -0.59 -22.93 16.02
C ALA A 213 -0.82 -23.93 17.17
N ARG A 214 -0.22 -23.67 18.34
CA ARG A 214 -0.43 -24.49 19.56
C ARG A 214 -1.88 -24.50 20.02
N GLY A 215 -2.55 -23.34 20.00
CA GLY A 215 -3.97 -23.23 20.36
C GLY A 215 -4.91 -23.95 19.38
N SER A 216 -4.46 -24.20 18.16
CA SER A 216 -5.23 -24.84 17.08
C SER A 216 -4.80 -26.29 16.81
N ALA A 217 -3.93 -26.86 17.66
CA ALA A 217 -3.31 -28.19 17.47
C ALA A 217 -2.64 -28.39 16.09
N ALA A 218 -2.07 -27.31 15.53
CA ALA A 218 -1.53 -27.26 14.17
C ALA A 218 -0.10 -27.82 14.06
N SER A 219 0.08 -29.12 14.34
CA SER A 219 1.40 -29.77 14.45
C SER A 219 2.32 -29.55 13.26
N ALA A 220 1.81 -29.61 12.02
CA ALA A 220 2.63 -29.45 10.82
C ALA A 220 3.14 -28.01 10.65
N VAL A 221 2.37 -27.01 11.09
CA VAL A 221 2.87 -25.62 11.14
C VAL A 221 3.85 -25.41 12.29
N ILE A 222 3.66 -26.09 13.44
CA ILE A 222 4.63 -26.02 14.55
C ILE A 222 6.00 -26.55 14.11
N GLU A 223 6.04 -27.66 13.37
CA GLU A 223 7.28 -28.23 12.78
C GLU A 223 7.99 -27.24 11.84
N VAL A 224 7.23 -26.46 11.07
CA VAL A 224 7.75 -25.41 10.18
C VAL A 224 8.23 -24.16 10.96
N LEU A 225 7.51 -23.73 12.01
CA LEU A 225 7.84 -22.53 12.77
C LEU A 225 9.08 -22.68 13.67
N VAL A 226 9.25 -23.84 14.32
CA VAL A 226 10.29 -24.05 15.34
C VAL A 226 11.73 -23.82 14.82
N PRO A 227 12.14 -24.28 13.62
CA PRO A 227 13.46 -23.97 13.06
C PRO A 227 13.69 -22.47 12.85
N TYR A 228 12.68 -21.74 12.37
CA TYR A 228 12.77 -20.29 12.15
C TYR A 228 12.85 -19.51 13.47
N LEU A 229 12.12 -19.93 14.51
CA LEU A 229 12.23 -19.35 15.85
C LEU A 229 13.63 -19.56 16.45
N LYS A 230 14.15 -20.79 16.42
CA LYS A 230 15.51 -21.07 16.90
C LYS A 230 16.57 -20.24 16.17
N LYS A 231 16.37 -19.98 14.87
CA LYS A 231 17.24 -19.07 14.10
C LYS A 231 17.14 -17.63 14.61
N ALA A 232 15.92 -17.12 14.84
CA ALA A 232 15.69 -15.77 15.36
C ALA A 232 16.15 -15.58 16.83
N GLU A 233 16.20 -16.66 17.63
CA GLU A 233 16.70 -16.65 19.01
C GLU A 233 18.23 -16.73 19.09
N SER A 234 18.84 -17.64 18.31
CA SER A 234 20.30 -17.87 18.32
C SER A 234 21.09 -16.81 17.56
N GLN A 235 20.42 -16.10 16.64
CA GLN A 235 20.98 -15.00 15.89
C GLN A 235 20.15 -13.76 16.22
N GLY A 236 20.75 -12.72 16.82
CA GLY A 236 20.15 -11.39 16.96
C GLY A 236 20.06 -10.68 15.60
N MET A 237 19.34 -11.31 14.67
CA MET A 237 19.28 -11.12 13.21
C MET A 237 20.44 -10.35 12.56
N PRO A 238 21.61 -11.01 12.32
CA PRO A 238 22.39 -10.71 11.14
C PRO A 238 21.58 -11.13 9.91
N GLY A 239 21.49 -10.26 8.90
CA GLY A 239 20.52 -10.41 7.82
C GLY A 239 20.60 -11.77 7.13
N SER A 240 19.46 -12.46 7.02
CA SER A 240 19.27 -13.28 5.83
C SER A 240 19.32 -12.33 4.64
N LYS A 241 20.17 -12.61 3.63
CA LYS A 241 20.27 -11.75 2.43
C LYS A 241 18.86 -11.42 1.95
N SER A 242 18.55 -10.12 1.82
CA SER A 242 17.20 -9.70 1.47
C SER A 242 16.75 -10.38 0.18
N ASN A 243 15.57 -11.00 0.23
CA ASN A 243 14.93 -11.65 -0.90
C ASN A 243 14.10 -10.66 -1.74
N VAL A 244 14.10 -9.38 -1.35
CA VAL A 244 13.44 -8.29 -2.06
C VAL A 244 14.20 -7.97 -3.35
N VAL A 245 13.55 -8.14 -4.49
CA VAL A 245 14.11 -7.89 -5.83
C VAL A 245 13.71 -6.53 -6.40
N LYS A 246 12.64 -5.92 -5.86
CA LYS A 246 12.13 -4.58 -6.19
C LYS A 246 11.32 -4.03 -5.02
N LEU A 247 11.32 -2.71 -4.85
CA LEU A 247 10.31 -2.00 -4.07
C LEU A 247 9.53 -1.05 -4.99
N THR A 248 8.29 -0.73 -4.62
CA THR A 248 7.56 0.42 -5.18
C THR A 248 7.07 1.28 -4.01
N VAL A 249 7.43 2.55 -3.99
CA VAL A 249 6.93 3.56 -3.04
C VAL A 249 5.86 4.38 -3.74
N ALA A 250 4.69 4.56 -3.12
CA ALA A 250 3.58 5.31 -3.69
C ALA A 250 2.80 6.09 -2.62
N GLY A 251 2.11 7.15 -3.04
CA GLY A 251 1.24 7.96 -2.16
C GLY A 251 1.98 8.90 -1.22
N SER A 252 3.30 9.08 -1.36
CA SER A 252 4.01 10.13 -0.64
C SER A 252 3.64 11.50 -1.19
N TYR A 253 3.41 12.49 -0.31
CA TYR A 253 3.29 13.89 -0.70
C TYR A 253 4.63 14.54 -1.08
N VAL A 254 5.74 13.83 -0.91
CA VAL A 254 7.08 14.21 -1.39
C VAL A 254 7.28 13.47 -2.72
N PRO A 255 7.13 14.14 -3.88
CA PRO A 255 7.07 13.45 -5.16
C PRO A 255 8.33 12.62 -5.49
N GLU A 256 9.50 13.11 -5.06
CA GLU A 256 10.83 12.59 -5.39
C GLU A 256 11.12 11.20 -4.82
N VAL A 257 10.34 10.75 -3.82
CA VAL A 257 10.46 9.41 -3.22
C VAL A 257 9.38 8.44 -3.70
N ASN A 258 8.48 8.84 -4.60
CA ASN A 258 7.55 7.91 -5.23
C ASN A 258 8.18 7.28 -6.47
N GLY A 259 8.01 5.97 -6.63
CA GLY A 259 8.48 5.21 -7.79
C GLY A 259 9.09 3.86 -7.41
N ASP A 260 9.78 3.25 -8.36
CA ASP A 260 10.41 1.94 -8.19
C ASP A 260 11.85 2.05 -7.68
N TYR A 261 12.23 1.14 -6.78
CA TYR A 261 13.59 1.02 -6.26
C TYR A 261 14.15 -0.38 -6.50
N ARG A 262 15.48 -0.48 -6.65
CA ARG A 262 16.23 -1.73 -6.82
C ARG A 262 17.31 -1.91 -5.76
N PRO A 263 17.58 -3.15 -5.32
CA PRO A 263 18.66 -3.41 -4.36
C PRO A 263 20.03 -3.00 -4.91
N ARG A 264 20.92 -2.63 -3.98
CA ARG A 264 22.33 -2.26 -4.22
C ARG A 264 23.24 -2.96 -3.22
N SER A 265 24.52 -3.09 -3.56
CA SER A 265 25.53 -3.58 -2.65
C SER A 265 25.69 -2.60 -1.47
N PRO A 266 25.85 -3.08 -0.22
CA PRO A 266 26.14 -2.20 0.91
C PRO A 266 27.51 -1.50 0.79
N THR A 267 28.36 -1.95 -0.14
CA THR A 267 29.63 -1.28 -0.51
C THR A 267 29.45 -0.09 -1.46
N GLU A 268 28.31 0.03 -2.12
CA GLU A 268 27.93 1.21 -2.90
C GLU A 268 27.25 2.18 -1.92
N ILE A 269 27.76 3.41 -1.76
CA ILE A 269 27.17 4.40 -0.87
C ILE A 269 26.23 5.32 -1.67
N PRO A 270 24.99 5.60 -1.22
CA PRO A 270 24.09 6.51 -1.91
C PRO A 270 24.69 7.91 -2.02
N LYS A 271 24.56 8.58 -3.17
CA LYS A 271 25.18 9.90 -3.38
C LYS A 271 24.68 10.96 -2.39
N GLY A 272 23.37 11.08 -2.17
CA GLY A 272 22.83 12.02 -1.17
C GLY A 272 23.41 11.80 0.23
N PHE A 273 23.69 10.54 0.61
CA PHE A 273 24.37 10.22 1.87
C PHE A 273 25.82 10.73 1.90
N VAL A 274 26.55 10.63 0.77
CA VAL A 274 27.90 11.21 0.63
C VAL A 274 27.83 12.73 0.79
N ASP A 275 26.89 13.38 0.10
CA ASP A 275 26.75 14.84 0.10
C ASP A 275 26.40 15.38 1.50
N VAL A 276 25.52 14.69 2.25
CA VAL A 276 25.24 15.00 3.66
C VAL A 276 26.48 14.80 4.55
N CYS A 277 27.21 13.69 4.40
CA CYS A 277 28.44 13.46 5.17
C CYS A 277 29.48 14.57 4.91
N VAL A 278 29.67 14.98 3.67
CA VAL A 278 30.58 16.07 3.29
C VAL A 278 30.11 17.40 3.89
N ALA A 279 28.82 17.73 3.80
CA ALA A 279 28.26 18.96 4.36
C ALA A 279 28.40 19.05 5.90
N GLN A 280 28.37 17.91 6.60
CA GLN A 280 28.51 17.83 8.05
C GLN A 280 29.97 17.59 8.52
N GLY A 281 30.92 17.42 7.60
CA GLY A 281 32.32 17.09 7.92
C GLY A 281 32.52 15.68 8.52
N TRP A 282 31.65 14.74 8.19
CA TRP A 282 31.71 13.35 8.65
C TRP A 282 32.48 12.45 7.69
N ASP A 283 33.15 11.42 8.23
CA ASP A 283 33.76 10.37 7.40
C ASP A 283 32.67 9.46 6.82
N THR A 284 32.47 9.53 5.51
CA THR A 284 31.39 8.84 4.80
C THR A 284 31.42 7.33 4.99
N GLN A 285 32.61 6.70 4.88
CA GLN A 285 32.74 5.24 4.95
C GLN A 285 32.46 4.71 6.36
N SER A 286 33.03 5.35 7.39
CA SER A 286 32.80 5.03 8.80
C SER A 286 31.34 5.25 9.19
N THR A 287 30.71 6.31 8.69
CA THR A 287 29.31 6.62 9.01
C THR A 287 28.37 5.62 8.34
N TRP A 288 28.54 5.34 7.05
CA TRP A 288 27.75 4.33 6.34
C TRP A 288 27.92 2.92 6.95
N SER A 289 29.15 2.55 7.30
CA SER A 289 29.45 1.28 7.97
C SER A 289 28.81 1.16 9.36
N LYS A 290 28.54 2.27 10.06
CA LYS A 290 27.82 2.26 11.35
C LYS A 290 26.31 2.17 11.14
N LEU A 291 25.77 2.91 10.18
CA LEU A 291 24.31 3.03 9.98
C LEU A 291 23.74 1.88 9.15
N ASN A 292 24.21 1.64 7.93
CA ASN A 292 23.72 0.53 7.10
C ASN A 292 24.54 -0.77 7.31
N GLY A 293 25.83 -0.64 7.63
CA GLY A 293 26.78 -1.77 7.62
C GLY A 293 27.27 -2.13 6.23
N LEU A 294 28.37 -2.89 6.18
CA LEU A 294 29.07 -3.30 4.96
C LEU A 294 28.97 -4.81 4.69
N GLU A 295 28.29 -5.56 5.55
CA GLU A 295 28.05 -6.99 5.38
C GLU A 295 27.12 -7.21 4.17
N LEU A 296 27.50 -8.07 3.20
CA LEU A 296 26.75 -8.33 1.95
C LEU A 296 25.30 -8.84 2.14
N THR A 297 24.92 -9.16 3.38
CA THR A 297 23.56 -9.47 3.81
C THR A 297 22.65 -8.25 3.89
N ASN A 298 23.24 -7.08 4.14
CA ASN A 298 22.57 -5.82 4.29
C ASN A 298 22.36 -5.26 2.88
N THR A 299 21.17 -4.77 2.59
CA THR A 299 20.81 -4.29 1.26
C THR A 299 20.01 -3.02 1.42
N TRP A 300 20.51 -1.96 0.80
CA TRP A 300 19.76 -0.73 0.60
C TRP A 300 19.22 -0.72 -0.84
N PHE A 301 18.26 0.17 -1.10
CA PHE A 301 17.54 0.23 -2.36
C PHE A 301 17.70 1.63 -2.96
N ALA A 302 18.19 1.70 -4.20
CA ALA A 302 18.27 2.94 -4.97
C ALA A 302 17.00 3.12 -5.80
N HIS A 303 16.48 4.34 -5.88
CA HIS A 303 15.43 4.68 -6.83
C HIS A 303 15.93 4.46 -8.28
N ILE A 304 15.03 4.08 -9.20
CA ILE A 304 15.44 3.77 -10.58
C ILE A 304 15.69 5.05 -11.40
N GLU A 305 14.96 6.13 -11.12
CA GLU A 305 14.93 7.33 -11.98
C GLU A 305 15.65 8.56 -11.40
N ASN A 306 16.05 8.53 -10.12
CA ASN A 306 16.69 9.65 -9.43
C ASN A 306 17.60 9.16 -8.29
N GLU A 307 18.19 10.07 -7.52
CA GLU A 307 19.17 9.76 -6.48
C GLU A 307 18.56 9.45 -5.09
N SER A 308 17.22 9.37 -4.97
CA SER A 308 16.53 8.93 -3.75
C SER A 308 16.88 7.48 -3.39
N TYR A 309 16.86 7.15 -2.10
CA TYR A 309 17.22 5.81 -1.61
C TYR A 309 16.46 5.39 -0.36
N MET A 310 16.48 4.10 -0.05
CA MET A 310 15.89 3.52 1.15
C MET A 310 16.88 2.54 1.80
N TYR A 311 17.11 2.65 3.11
CA TYR A 311 18.05 1.81 3.83
C TYR A 311 17.57 1.49 5.25
N TYR A 312 18.15 0.46 5.88
CA TYR A 312 17.91 0.18 7.29
C TYR A 312 19.00 0.81 8.14
N ASN A 313 18.62 1.74 9.00
CA ASN A 313 19.50 2.42 9.93
C ASN A 313 19.61 1.60 11.24
N ARG A 314 20.76 0.94 11.40
CA ARG A 314 21.13 0.17 12.60
C ARG A 314 21.35 1.05 13.84
N GLY A 315 21.51 2.36 13.67
CA GLY A 315 21.73 3.31 14.77
C GLY A 315 20.47 3.61 15.57
N ASP A 316 19.30 3.61 14.93
CA ASP A 316 17.99 3.85 15.58
C ASP A 316 17.00 2.68 15.42
N GLY A 317 17.34 1.66 14.62
CA GLY A 317 16.51 0.47 14.41
C GLY A 317 15.38 0.68 13.42
N LYS A 318 15.53 1.62 12.46
CA LYS A 318 14.44 2.04 11.57
C LYS A 318 14.82 1.91 10.10
N TRP A 319 13.81 1.67 9.27
CA TRP A 319 13.93 1.93 7.84
C TRP A 319 13.80 3.42 7.58
N TRP A 320 14.65 3.95 6.71
CA TRP A 320 14.69 5.34 6.26
C TRP A 320 14.43 5.39 4.75
N ILE A 321 13.65 6.37 4.29
CA ILE A 321 13.58 6.80 2.88
C ILE A 321 14.10 8.23 2.81
N ASP A 322 15.10 8.42 1.97
CA ASP A 322 15.78 9.67 1.76
C ASP A 322 15.52 10.15 0.33
N GLY A 323 15.37 11.47 0.16
CA GLY A 323 15.30 12.10 -1.14
C GLY A 323 16.68 12.19 -1.81
N PRO A 324 16.79 12.81 -2.98
CA PRO A 324 18.07 12.99 -3.68
C PRO A 324 19.10 13.78 -2.86
N ASP A 325 18.64 14.57 -1.90
CA ASP A 325 19.45 15.41 -1.00
C ASP A 325 20.00 14.68 0.23
N GLY A 326 19.59 13.42 0.48
CA GLY A 326 20.04 12.61 1.61
C GLY A 326 19.55 13.04 3.00
N ASN A 327 18.67 14.03 3.12
CA ASN A 327 18.33 14.63 4.43
C ASN A 327 17.34 13.82 5.30
N GLY A 328 16.88 12.65 4.82
CA GLY A 328 15.84 11.84 5.46
C GLY A 328 14.44 12.44 5.32
N VAL A 329 13.54 11.68 4.68
CA VAL A 329 12.15 12.10 4.46
C VAL A 329 11.19 11.30 5.35
N TRP A 330 11.30 9.97 5.32
CA TRP A 330 10.38 9.07 6.03
C TRP A 330 11.14 8.04 6.86
N ILE A 331 10.62 7.73 8.05
CA ILE A 331 11.12 6.64 8.91
C ILE A 331 9.99 5.73 9.39
N VAL A 332 10.30 4.44 9.56
CA VAL A 332 9.40 3.45 10.15
C VAL A 332 10.17 2.38 10.93
N GLU A 333 9.60 1.91 12.04
CA GLU A 333 10.12 0.76 12.78
C GLU A 333 9.71 -0.54 12.07
N GLY A 334 10.65 -1.48 11.91
CA GLY A 334 10.40 -2.70 11.13
C GLY A 334 11.55 -3.71 11.18
N PRO A 335 11.36 -4.89 10.59
CA PRO A 335 12.37 -5.95 10.61
C PRO A 335 13.57 -5.62 9.70
N THR A 336 14.75 -6.10 10.05
CA THR A 336 16.02 -5.74 9.37
C THR A 336 16.12 -6.21 7.91
N HIS A 337 15.35 -7.23 7.52
CA HIS A 337 15.46 -7.88 6.20
C HIS A 337 14.56 -7.28 5.12
N ALA A 338 13.53 -6.49 5.46
CA ALA A 338 12.69 -5.78 4.51
C ALA A 338 11.89 -4.62 5.14
N PRO A 339 11.62 -3.54 4.39
CA PRO A 339 10.81 -2.42 4.86
C PRO A 339 9.33 -2.80 5.08
N PRO A 340 8.68 -2.26 6.14
CA PRO A 340 7.23 -2.31 6.31
C PRO A 340 6.45 -1.62 5.19
N ALA A 341 5.26 -2.15 4.88
CA ALA A 341 4.41 -1.58 3.85
C ALA A 341 3.74 -0.25 4.24
N HIS A 342 3.57 -0.01 5.54
CA HIS A 342 2.79 1.09 6.11
C HIS A 342 3.40 1.60 7.42
N GLY A 343 2.87 2.72 7.95
CA GLY A 343 3.29 3.27 9.26
C GLY A 343 4.45 4.27 9.18
N TRP A 344 4.87 4.64 7.97
CA TRP A 344 5.89 5.63 7.71
C TRP A 344 5.52 7.01 8.28
N THR A 345 6.46 7.60 9.02
CA THR A 345 6.34 8.92 9.67
C THR A 345 7.37 9.87 9.09
N HIS A 346 6.98 11.13 8.86
CA HIS A 346 7.89 12.10 8.24
C HIS A 346 8.88 12.65 9.27
N VAL A 347 10.19 12.63 8.96
CA VAL A 347 11.27 12.92 9.92
C VAL A 347 11.08 14.25 10.67
N THR A 348 10.71 15.31 9.95
CA THR A 348 10.53 16.66 10.53
C THR A 348 9.10 17.00 10.95
N ARG A 349 8.09 16.19 10.58
CA ARG A 349 6.67 16.50 10.82
C ARG A 349 6.05 15.43 11.72
N ARG A 350 5.97 15.74 13.02
CA ARG A 350 5.42 14.84 14.07
C ARG A 350 3.97 14.39 13.87
N THR A 351 3.22 15.02 12.97
CA THR A 351 1.83 14.68 12.63
C THR A 351 1.65 14.63 11.13
N SER A 352 1.91 13.46 10.52
CA SER A 352 1.56 13.16 9.13
C SER A 352 0.47 12.07 9.08
N THR A 353 -0.78 12.47 8.83
CA THR A 353 -1.78 11.55 8.27
C THR A 353 -1.42 11.30 6.80
N GLY A 354 -1.25 10.04 6.42
CA GLY A 354 -0.83 9.67 5.05
C GLY A 354 0.70 9.67 4.85
N GLY A 355 1.37 8.64 5.37
CA GLY A 355 2.71 8.26 4.93
C GLY A 355 2.66 7.40 3.65
N PRO A 356 3.80 7.22 2.95
CA PRO A 356 3.86 6.38 1.76
C PRO A 356 3.44 4.93 2.04
N MET A 357 2.88 4.29 1.02
CA MET A 357 2.75 2.84 0.93
C MET A 357 3.96 2.26 0.21
N VAL A 358 4.59 1.25 0.80
CA VAL A 358 5.74 0.53 0.23
C VAL A 358 5.33 -0.89 -0.14
N ARG A 359 5.47 -1.28 -1.40
CA ARG A 359 5.24 -2.66 -1.86
C ARG A 359 6.57 -3.38 -2.07
N THR A 360 6.73 -4.55 -1.44
CA THR A 360 7.96 -5.37 -1.50
C THR A 360 7.77 -6.56 -2.43
N PHE A 361 8.47 -6.62 -3.56
CA PHE A 361 8.43 -7.75 -4.50
C PHE A 361 9.59 -8.70 -4.16
N ARG A 362 9.32 -10.00 -3.97
CA ARG A 362 10.30 -10.95 -3.42
C ARG A 362 10.40 -12.24 -4.22
N GLU A 363 11.60 -12.82 -4.28
CA GLU A 363 11.85 -14.12 -4.90
C GLU A 363 11.83 -15.24 -3.83
N ILE A 364 10.97 -16.24 -4.00
CA ILE A 364 10.95 -17.44 -3.13
C ILE A 364 11.66 -18.59 -3.86
N LYS A 365 12.82 -19.01 -3.33
CA LYS A 365 13.71 -20.01 -3.96
C LYS A 365 13.32 -21.47 -3.74
N GLY A 366 12.20 -21.73 -3.06
CA GLY A 366 11.64 -23.06 -2.90
C GLY A 366 10.87 -23.53 -4.13
N ASP A 367 10.99 -24.82 -4.44
CA ASP A 367 10.03 -25.56 -5.28
C ASP A 367 8.67 -25.67 -4.56
N VAL A 368 7.59 -25.76 -5.36
CA VAL A 368 6.17 -25.75 -4.90
C VAL A 368 5.70 -27.16 -4.53
#